data_AF-A0A2M9U7E3-F1
#
_entry.id   AF-A0A2M9U7E3-F1
#
_cell.length_a   1.000
_cell.length_b   1.000
_cell.length_c   1.000
_cell.angle_alpha   90.00
_cell.angle_beta   90.00
_cell.angle_gamma   90.00
#
_symmetry.space_group_name_H-M   'P 1'
#
loop_
_entity.id
_entity.type
_entity.pdbx_description
1 polymer ?
#
loop_
_entity_poly.entity_id
_entity_poly.type
_entity_poly.pdbx_seq_one_letter_code
_entity_poly.pdbx_strand_id
1 'polypeptide(L)'
;MEEFYYTYILLSEKDGKKYTGYTSNLPLRFEAHQKGKVPSTKHRRPLKLIYFEACLSQEDALKREKYLKTHYGKMFLGNRLKSYFTGQER
;
A
#
# COMPACT_ATOMS: atom_id res chain seq x y z
N MET A 1 -20.19 -13.72 5.88
CA MET A 1 -19.73 -12.35 5.56
C MET A 1 -18.73 -12.48 4.43
N GLU A 2 -18.88 -11.69 3.37
CA GLU A 2 -17.93 -11.72 2.27
C GLU A 2 -16.56 -11.22 2.73
N GLU A 3 -15.49 -11.94 2.38
CA GLU A 3 -14.12 -11.59 2.75
C GLU A 3 -13.52 -10.71 1.66
N PHE A 4 -13.05 -9.52 2.03
CA PHE A 4 -12.39 -8.60 1.11
C PHE A 4 -10.90 -8.87 1.04
N TYR A 5 -10.33 -8.66 -0.15
CA TYR A 5 -8.89 -8.61 -0.39
C TYR A 5 -8.46 -7.16 -0.60
N TYR A 6 -7.35 -6.80 0.02
CA TYR A 6 -6.85 -5.44 0.05
C TYR A 6 -5.56 -5.33 -0.74
N THR A 7 -5.46 -4.33 -1.62
CA THR A 7 -4.19 -3.83 -2.15
C THR A 7 -3.83 -2.54 -1.44
N TYR A 8 -2.60 -2.39 -0.96
CA TYR A 8 -2.21 -1.26 -0.12
C TYR A 8 -0.86 -0.67 -0.50
N ILE A 9 -0.68 0.61 -0.16
CA ILE A 9 0.56 1.37 -0.33
C ILE A 9 1.04 1.86 1.03
N LEU A 10 2.25 1.45 1.39
CA LEU A 10 2.99 2.00 2.52
C LEU A 10 4.00 3.03 2.01
N LEU A 11 4.16 4.13 2.74
CA LEU A 11 5.25 5.08 2.57
C LEU A 11 6.23 4.91 3.72
N SER A 12 7.50 4.71 3.40
CA SER A 12 8.57 4.75 4.39
C SER A 12 8.97 6.20 4.63
N GLU A 13 8.88 6.64 5.88
CA GLU A 13 9.33 7.99 6.26
C GLU A 13 10.86 8.06 6.34
N LYS A 14 11.53 6.91 6.41
CA LYS A 14 12.99 6.82 6.46
C LYS A 14 13.65 7.07 5.11
N ASP A 15 13.08 6.53 4.04
CA ASP A 15 13.67 6.59 2.68
C ASP A 15 12.77 7.28 1.65
N GLY A 16 11.57 7.73 2.04
CA GLY A 16 10.59 8.37 1.16
C GLY A 16 10.01 7.44 0.08
N LYS A 17 10.37 6.15 0.07
CA LYS A 17 9.96 5.21 -0.97
C LYS A 17 8.67 4.50 -0.59
N LYS A 18 7.87 4.18 -1.61
CA LYS A 18 6.62 3.43 -1.48
C LYS A 18 6.88 1.92 -1.41
N TYR A 19 5.94 1.18 -0.84
CA TYR A 19 5.85 -0.28 -0.90
C TYR A 19 4.42 -0.67 -1.25
N THR A 20 4.24 -1.52 -2.25
CA THR A 20 2.94 -2.03 -2.68
C THR A 20 2.82 -3.48 -2.25
N GLY A 21 1.72 -3.83 -1.59
CA GLY A 21 1.42 -5.20 -1.20
C GLY A 21 -0.07 -5.50 -1.27
N TYR A 22 -0.42 -6.77 -1.03
CA TYR A 22 -1.80 -7.21 -0.88
C TYR A 22 -1.97 -8.09 0.36
N THR A 23 -3.21 -8.25 0.84
CA THR A 23 -3.56 -9.13 1.98
C THR A 23 -5.09 -9.29 2.10
N SER A 24 -5.58 -10.35 2.74
CA SER A 24 -6.98 -10.44 3.19
C SER A 24 -7.23 -9.75 4.55
N ASN A 25 -6.17 -9.41 5.31
CA ASN A 25 -6.29 -8.75 6.60
C ASN A 25 -5.32 -7.56 6.72
N LEU A 26 -5.81 -6.39 6.32
CA LEU A 26 -5.03 -5.16 6.28
C LEU A 26 -4.49 -4.72 7.66
N PRO A 27 -5.30 -4.70 8.75
CA PRO A 27 -4.80 -4.33 10.08
C PRO A 27 -3.66 -5.23 10.57
N LEU A 28 -3.83 -6.55 10.49
CA LEU A 28 -2.80 -7.52 10.93
C LEU A 28 -1.53 -7.38 10.11
N ARG A 29 -1.67 -7.21 8.79
CA ARG A 29 -0.53 -7.05 7.89
C ARG A 29 0.23 -5.76 8.18
N PHE A 30 -0.47 -4.65 8.38
CA PHE A 30 0.15 -3.38 8.72
C PHE A 30 0.87 -3.44 10.07
N GLU A 31 0.28 -4.08 11.08
CA GLU A 31 0.94 -4.31 12.36
C GLU A 31 2.24 -5.13 12.22
N ALA A 32 2.24 -6.18 11.39
CA ALA A 32 3.43 -6.97 11.10
C ALA A 32 4.55 -6.13 10.43
N HIS A 33 4.17 -5.21 9.54
CA HIS A 33 5.09 -4.24 8.95
C HIS A 33 5.70 -3.32 10.01
N GLN A 34 4.89 -2.74 10.91
CA GLN A 34 5.35 -1.87 11.99
C GLN A 34 6.28 -2.61 12.98
N LYS A 35 5.94 -3.85 13.32
CA LYS A 35 6.76 -4.73 14.18
C LYS A 35 8.03 -5.24 13.50
N GLY A 36 8.25 -4.95 12.21
CA GLY A 36 9.46 -5.37 11.48
C GLY A 36 9.49 -6.85 11.14
N LYS A 37 8.33 -7.53 11.17
CA LYS A 37 8.19 -8.95 10.85
C LYS A 37 8.20 -9.21 9.33
N VAL A 38 8.14 -8.16 8.50
CA VAL A 38 8.14 -8.27 7.03
C VAL A 38 9.53 -7.94 6.47
N PRO A 39 10.28 -8.91 5.90
CA PRO A 39 11.68 -8.71 5.47
C PRO A 39 11.89 -7.56 4.48
N SER A 40 10.96 -7.35 3.55
CA SER A 40 11.05 -6.32 2.50
C SER A 40 10.98 -4.87 3.02
N THR A 41 10.52 -4.68 4.25
CA THR A 41 10.27 -3.34 4.82
C THR A 41 10.81 -3.16 6.24
N LYS A 42 11.27 -4.23 6.91
CA LYS A 42 11.78 -4.17 8.30
C LYS A 42 12.86 -3.12 8.53
N HIS A 43 13.70 -2.85 7.53
CA HIS A 43 14.79 -1.87 7.60
C HIS A 43 14.39 -0.46 7.14
N ARG A 44 13.17 -0.31 6.62
CA ARG A 44 12.59 0.90 6.02
C ARG A 44 11.54 1.57 6.92
N ARG A 45 11.38 1.09 8.16
CA ARG A 45 10.50 1.71 9.15
C ARG A 45 11.04 3.08 9.61
N PRO A 46 10.18 3.99 10.11
CA PRO A 46 8.72 3.85 10.26
C PRO A 46 7.96 3.90 8.94
N LEU A 47 6.80 3.23 8.89
CA LEU A 47 5.94 3.13 7.70
C LEU A 47 4.58 3.77 7.99
N LYS A 48 4.05 4.50 7.01
CA LYS A 48 2.68 5.03 6.99
C LYS A 48 1.86 4.29 5.94
N LEU A 49 0.66 3.84 6.31
CA LEU A 49 -0.34 3.37 5.33
C LEU A 49 -1.01 4.60 4.72
N ILE A 50 -0.76 4.87 3.44
CA ILE A 50 -1.22 6.11 2.77
C ILE A 50 -2.37 5.86 1.78
N TYR A 51 -2.62 4.59 1.44
CA TYR A 51 -3.65 4.21 0.49
C TYR A 51 -3.97 2.71 0.58
N PHE A 52 -5.23 2.35 0.38
CA PHE A 52 -5.64 0.97 0.11
C PHE A 52 -6.91 0.92 -0.75
N GLU A 53 -7.11 -0.20 -1.43
CA GLU A 53 -8.31 -0.56 -2.19
C GLU A 53 -8.77 -1.96 -1.74
N ALA A 54 -10.08 -2.20 -1.75
CA ALA A 54 -10.67 -3.49 -1.39
C ALA A 54 -11.50 -4.06 -2.55
N CYS A 55 -11.43 -5.36 -2.77
CA CYS A 55 -12.28 -6.08 -3.72
C CYS A 55 -12.62 -7.49 -3.21
N LEU A 56 -13.68 -8.09 -3.74
CA LEU A 56 -14.13 -9.43 -3.35
C LEU A 56 -13.27 -10.55 -3.97
N SER A 57 -12.72 -10.31 -5.16
CA SER A 57 -11.88 -11.28 -5.86
C SER A 57 -10.40 -11.13 -5.45
N GLN A 58 -9.82 -12.21 -4.94
CA GLN A 58 -8.38 -12.29 -4.67
C GLN A 58 -7.56 -12.04 -5.94
N GLU A 59 -8.03 -12.55 -7.08
CA GLU A 59 -7.33 -12.41 -8.35
C GLU A 59 -7.29 -10.95 -8.80
N ASP A 60 -8.37 -10.20 -8.57
CA ASP A 60 -8.41 -8.77 -8.89
C ASP A 60 -7.47 -7.98 -7.98
N ALA A 61 -7.38 -8.31 -6.68
CA ALA A 61 -6.41 -7.71 -5.79
C ALA A 61 -4.97 -7.98 -6.24
N LEU A 62 -4.67 -9.22 -6.66
CA LEU A 62 -3.35 -9.59 -7.18
C LEU A 62 -3.01 -8.88 -8.50
N LYS A 63 -3.95 -8.81 -9.44
CA LYS A 63 -3.80 -8.05 -10.70
C LYS A 63 -3.56 -6.57 -10.41
N ARG A 64 -4.31 -6.01 -9.45
CA ARG A 64 -4.18 -4.62 -9.03
C ARG A 64 -2.83 -4.34 -8.38
N GLU A 65 -2.38 -5.20 -7.47
CA GLU A 65 -1.05 -5.11 -6.85
C GLU A 65 0.07 -5.12 -7.91
N LYS A 66 0.00 -6.04 -8.88
CA LYS A 66 0.94 -6.11 -10.00
C LYS A 66 0.91 -4.83 -10.84
N TYR A 67 -0.28 -4.34 -11.21
CA TYR A 67 -0.43 -3.09 -11.95
C TYR A 67 0.20 -1.90 -11.22
N LEU A 68 -0.07 -1.75 -9.92
CA LEU A 68 0.44 -0.62 -9.11
C LEU A 68 1.98 -0.63 -8.97
N LYS A 69 2.64 -1.76 -9.22
CA LYS A 69 4.12 -1.86 -9.27
C LYS A 69 4.72 -1.38 -10.61
N THR A 70 3.92 -1.30 -11.68
CA THR A 70 4.36 -0.83 -13.01
C THR A 70 4.59 0.68 -13.07
N HIS A 71 5.17 1.18 -14.17
CA HIS A 71 5.33 2.62 -14.41
C HIS A 71 3.98 3.36 -14.40
N TYR A 72 3.01 2.88 -15.18
CA TYR A 72 1.67 3.48 -15.24
C TYR A 72 0.94 3.40 -13.90
N GLY A 73 1.12 2.31 -13.15
CA GLY A 73 0.59 2.20 -11.80
C GLY A 73 1.17 3.23 -10.83
N LYS A 74 2.46 3.51 -10.92
CA LYS A 74 3.11 4.58 -10.12
C LYS A 74 2.60 5.97 -10.51
N MET A 75 2.38 6.23 -11.81
CA MET A 75 1.76 7.48 -12.28
C MET A 75 0.33 7.63 -11.75
N PHE A 76 -0.46 6.55 -11.83
CA PHE A 76 -1.81 6.51 -11.27
C PHE A 76 -1.79 6.90 -9.77
N LEU A 77 -0.90 6.30 -8.97
CA LEU A 77 -0.80 6.63 -7.55
C LEU A 77 -0.36 8.08 -7.30
N GLY A 78 0.52 8.63 -8.13
CA GLY A 78 0.91 10.03 -8.04
C GLY A 78 -0.28 10.97 -8.24
N ASN A 79 -1.10 10.70 -9.25
CA ASN A 79 -2.31 11.48 -9.53
C ASN A 79 -3.40 11.25 -8.47
N ARG A 80 -3.61 10.00 -8.06
CA ARG A 80 -4.64 9.60 -7.10
C ARG A 80 -4.39 10.20 -5.71
N LEU A 81 -3.13 10.30 -5.30
CA LEU A 81 -2.70 10.81 -4.00
C LEU A 81 -2.07 12.20 -4.10
N LYS A 82 -2.46 12.99 -5.11
CA LYS A 82 -1.87 14.30 -5.37
C LYS A 82 -1.95 15.21 -4.13
N SER A 83 -3.12 15.35 -3.52
CA SER A 83 -3.32 16.16 -2.31
C SER A 83 -2.43 15.74 -1.15
N TYR A 84 -2.29 14.43 -0.91
CA TYR A 84 -1.41 13.89 0.13
C TYR A 84 0.06 14.27 -0.13
N PHE A 85 0.53 14.24 -1.38
CA PHE A 85 1.92 14.56 -1.70
C PHE A 85 2.20 16.06 -1.84
N THR A 86 1.21 16.88 -2.19
CA THR A 86 1.37 18.34 -2.36
C THR A 86 1.03 19.14 -1.10
N GLY A 87 0.56 18.48 -0.03
CA GLY A 87 0.11 19.16 1.19
C GLY A 87 -1.13 20.03 0.96
N GLN A 88 -1.87 19.79 -0.13
CA GLN A 88 -3.16 20.42 -0.39
C GLN A 88 -4.25 19.68 0.38
N GLU A 89 -4.16 19.72 1.71
CA GLU A 89 -5.33 19.51 2.56
C GLU A 89 -5.90 20.89 2.88
N ARG A 90 -7.21 21.03 2.71
CA ARG A 90 -7.97 22.22 3.11
C ARG A 90 -8.09 22.27 4.62
#